data_AF-A0A4Y9ZJH9-F1
#
_entry.id   AF-A0A4Y9ZJH9-F1
#
_cell.length_a   1.000
_cell.length_b   1.000
_cell.length_c   1.000
_cell.angle_alpha   90.00
_cell.angle_beta   90.00
_cell.angle_gamma   90.00
#
_symmetry.space_group_name_H-M   'P 1'
#
loop_
_entity.id
_entity.type
_entity.pdbx_description
1 polymer ?
#
loop_
_entity_poly.entity_id
_entity_poly.type
_entity_poly.pdbx_seq_one_letter_code
_entity_poly.pdbx_strand_id
1 'polypeptide(L)' 'MFKLSSLLVLAASATNVAADRSFTVANKCSFTIWPAIFGSPAMSQATGWEAASGSTITLRLGQPLL' A
#
# COMPACT_ATOMS: atom_id res chain seq x y z
N MET A 1 8.44 -16.39 -43.21
CA MET A 1 7.58 -17.10 -42.24
C MET A 1 7.95 -16.61 -40.84
N PHE A 2 7.49 -15.41 -40.49
CA PHE A 2 7.71 -14.84 -39.16
C PHE A 2 6.69 -15.46 -38.21
N LYS A 3 7.18 -16.12 -37.16
CA LYS A 3 6.38 -16.74 -36.09
C LYS A 3 5.58 -15.66 -35.34
N LEU A 4 4.44 -15.24 -35.89
CA LEU A 4 3.49 -14.32 -35.25
C LEU A 4 2.94 -14.89 -33.92
N SER A 5 3.01 -16.21 -33.73
CA SER A 5 2.50 -16.88 -32.52
C SER A 5 3.30 -16.59 -31.25
N SER A 6 4.56 -16.17 -31.34
CA SER A 6 5.40 -16.00 -30.16
C SER A 6 5.26 -14.63 -29.49
N LEU A 7 4.79 -13.61 -30.23
CA LEU A 7 4.63 -12.25 -29.70
C LEU A 7 3.35 -12.09 -28.87
N LEU A 8 2.33 -12.91 -29.14
CA LEU A 8 1.04 -12.84 -28.45
C LEU A 8 1.10 -13.42 -27.02
N VAL A 9 2.02 -14.35 -26.75
CA VAL A 9 2.17 -14.99 -25.44
C VAL A 9 2.88 -14.07 -24.43
N LEU A 10 3.68 -13.11 -24.88
CA LEU A 10 4.41 -12.19 -24.00
C LEU A 10 3.54 -11.04 -23.46
N ALA A 11 2.35 -10.81 -24.04
CA ALA A 11 1.41 -9.78 -23.59
C ALA A 11 0.48 -10.23 -22.44
N ALA A 12 0.49 -11.52 -22.08
CA ALA A 12 -0.39 -12.08 -21.04
C ALA A 12 0.18 -11.96 -19.61
N SER A 13 1.39 -11.42 -19.43
CA SER A 13 1.96 -11.16 -18.10
C SER A 13 1.61 -9.77 -17.58
N ALA A 14 0.32 -9.51 -17.39
CA ALA A 14 -0.21 -8.31 -16.74
C ALA A 14 -1.56 -8.72 -16.14
N THR A 15 -1.85 -8.65 -14.86
CA THR A 15 -1.34 -7.84 -13.77
C THR A 15 -1.55 -8.63 -12.49
N ASN A 16 -0.49 -8.88 -11.71
CA ASN A 16 -0.72 -9.15 -10.30
C ASN A 16 -1.13 -7.81 -9.70
N VAL A 17 -2.42 -7.49 -9.74
CA VAL A 17 -2.98 -6.45 -8.85
C VAL A 17 -2.80 -7.04 -7.46
N ALA A 18 -1.63 -6.79 -6.86
CA ALA A 18 -1.45 -6.91 -5.42
C ALA A 18 -2.62 -6.13 -4.84
N ALA A 19 -3.52 -6.84 -4.17
CA ALA A 19 -4.74 -6.23 -3.71
C ALA A 19 -4.33 -5.09 -2.77
N ASP A 20 -4.53 -3.83 -3.21
CA ASP A 20 -4.11 -2.64 -2.48
C ASP A 20 -4.94 -2.57 -1.20
N ARG A 21 -4.44 -3.20 -0.13
CA ARG A 21 -5.12 -3.21 1.16
C ARG A 21 -4.80 -1.89 1.83
N SER A 22 -5.82 -1.06 1.94
CA SER A 22 -5.74 0.22 2.60
C SER A 22 -6.32 0.17 4.01
N PHE A 23 -5.62 0.76 4.97
CA PHE A 23 -6.12 1.04 6.31
C PHE A 23 -6.20 2.55 6.49
N THR A 24 -7.34 3.05 6.96
CA THR A 24 -7.48 4.46 7.32
C THR A 24 -7.44 4.58 8.84
N VAL A 25 -6.47 5.36 9.33
CA VAL A 25 -6.33 5.67 10.75
C VAL A 25 -6.76 7.10 10.97
N ALA A 26 -7.74 7.30 11.84
CA ALA A 26 -8.25 8.61 12.22
C ALA A 26 -8.12 8.81 13.73
N ASN A 27 -7.40 9.85 14.14
CA ASN A 27 -7.37 10.25 15.54
C ASN A 27 -8.58 11.15 15.85
N LYS A 28 -9.62 10.56 16.47
CA LYS A 28 -10.81 11.30 16.93
C LYS A 28 -10.70 11.79 18.38
N CYS A 29 -9.57 11.55 19.06
CA CYS A 29 -9.34 12.06 20.41
C CYS A 29 -9.06 13.57 20.36
N SER A 30 -9.31 14.27 21.47
CA SER A 30 -8.99 15.69 21.65
C SER A 30 -7.50 15.97 21.94
N PHE A 31 -6.65 14.94 21.84
CA PHE A 31 -5.23 15.00 22.12
C PHE A 31 -4.43 14.18 21.09
N THR A 32 -3.12 14.46 21.01
CA THR A 32 -2.18 13.72 20.16
C THR A 32 -2.01 12.29 20.64
N ILE A 33 -2.00 11.35 19.70
CA ILE A 33 -1.70 9.93 19.96
C ILE A 33 -0.46 9.51 19.17
N TRP A 34 0.16 8.39 19.58
CA TRP A 34 1.31 7.79 18.90
C TRP A 34 0.99 6.36 18.48
N PRO A 35 0.29 6.18 17.35
CA PRO A 35 -0.06 4.85 16.89
C PRO A 35 1.18 4.11 16.39
N ALA A 36 1.10 2.78 16.42
CA ALA A 36 2.09 1.92 15.82
C ALA A 36 1.43 0.88 14.92
N ILE A 37 2.07 0.58 13.78
CA ILE A 37 1.66 -0.47 12.85
C ILE A 37 2.88 -1.29 12.42
N PHE A 38 2.81 -2.60 12.59
CA PHE A 38 3.87 -3.53 12.21
C PHE A 38 3.25 -4.71 11.47
N GLY A 39 3.84 -5.09 10.33
CA GLY A 39 3.31 -6.16 9.49
C GLY A 39 4.27 -6.55 8.37
N SER A 40 4.00 -7.71 7.78
CA SER A 40 4.68 -8.21 6.58
C SER A 40 3.60 -8.57 5.54
N PRO A 41 3.62 -7.99 4.32
CA PRO A 41 4.56 -6.98 3.84
C PRO A 41 4.45 -5.65 4.60
N ALA A 42 5.52 -4.85 4.57
CA ALA A 42 5.55 -3.55 5.24
C ALA A 42 4.47 -2.60 4.67
N MET A 43 3.98 -1.72 5.55
CA MET A 43 3.04 -0.65 5.19
C MET A 43 3.77 0.54 4.56
N SER A 44 3.04 1.38 3.83
CA SER A 44 3.53 2.66 3.29
C SER A 44 3.88 3.72 4.36
N GLN A 45 3.50 3.48 5.62
CA GLN A 45 3.71 4.38 6.76
C GLN A 45 4.81 3.85 7.67
N ALA A 46 5.55 4.77 8.31
CA ALA A 46 6.49 4.44 9.37
C ALA A 46 5.81 3.63 10.51
N THR A 47 6.56 2.72 11.12
CA THR A 47 6.04 1.80 12.16
C THR A 47 5.42 2.53 13.34
N GLY A 48 5.90 3.73 13.69
CA GLY A 48 5.27 4.61 14.65
C GLY A 48 5.24 6.03 14.11
N TRP A 49 4.21 6.80 14.46
CA TRP A 49 4.10 8.20 14.05
C TRP A 49 3.33 9.01 15.07
N GLU A 50 3.52 10.34 15.03
CA GLU A 50 2.67 11.27 15.76
C GLU A 50 1.38 11.55 14.98
N ALA A 51 0.23 11.37 15.62
CA ALA A 51 -1.07 11.68 15.05
C ALA A 51 -1.76 12.78 15.89
N ALA A 52 -1.71 14.01 15.40
CA ALA A 52 -2.39 15.15 16.03
C ALA A 52 -3.91 14.92 16.12
N SER A 53 -4.59 15.64 17.02
CA SER A 53 -6.05 15.59 17.15
C SER A 53 -6.73 15.90 15.82
N GLY A 54 -7.71 15.09 15.42
CA GLY A 54 -8.44 15.23 14.16
C GLY A 54 -7.69 14.75 12.91
N SER A 55 -6.44 14.31 13.02
CA SER A 55 -5.68 13.83 11.86
C SER A 55 -6.25 12.53 11.28
N THR A 56 -6.13 12.37 9.96
CA THR A 56 -6.52 11.15 9.25
C THR A 56 -5.47 10.82 8.19
N ILE A 57 -5.02 9.56 8.16
CA ILE A 57 -4.07 9.06 7.17
C ILE A 57 -4.56 7.73 6.59
N THR A 58 -4.21 7.46 5.33
CA THR A 58 -4.48 6.18 4.67
C THR A 58 -3.17 5.48 4.36
N LEU A 59 -3.04 4.26 4.86
CA LEU A 59 -1.85 3.42 4.78
C LEU A 59 -2.13 2.27 3.82
N ARG A 60 -1.16 1.89 3.01
CA ARG A 60 -1.31 0.81 2.00
C ARG A 60 -0.28 -0.29 2.24
N LEU A 61 -0.68 -1.55 2.06
CA LEU A 61 0.24 -2.69 2.09
C LEU A 61 1.14 -2.67 0.86
N GLY A 62 2.45 -2.81 1.06
CA GLY A 62 3.37 -3.11 -0.03
C GLY A 62 3.46 -2.05 -1.13
N GLN A 63 3.32 -0.77 -0.79
CA GLN A 63 3.55 0.30 -1.77
C GLN A 63 4.94 0.10 -2.41
N PRO A 64 5.03 -0.05 -3.74
CA PRO A 64 6.31 -0.18 -4.41
C PRO A 64 7.13 1.09 -4.12
N LEU A 65 8.39 0.93 -3.72
CA LEU A 65 9.35 2.04 -3.73
C LEU A 65 9.79 2.30 -5.18
N LEU A 66 8.86 2.64 -6.08
CA LEU A 66 9.09 3.11 -7.44
C LEU A 66 7.99 4.10 -7.85
#